data_AF-A0A529MA99-F1
#
_entry.id   AF-A0A529MA99-F1
#
_cell.length_a   1.000
_cell.length_b   1.000
_cell.length_c   1.000
_cell.angle_alpha   90.00
_cell.angle_beta   90.00
_cell.angle_gamma   90.00
#
_symmetry.space_group_name_H-M   'P 1'
#
loop_
_entity.id
_entity.type
_entity.pdbx_description
1 polymer ?
#
loop_
_entity_poly.entity_id
_entity_poly.type
_entity_poly.pdbx_seq_one_letter_code
_entity_poly.pdbx_strand_id
1 'polypeptide(L)'
;MRIDLSPTSWGRVVVVTAAGTAFFIAVAFFVDSFNFPSLSPQALLWAKLTDLFLPLVLGGSFLFFLMWKMRQLAITQKELSVIAATDSLTAVFNRGAFSMLVEAYLDQARDQTVADAGALLIVDADHFKSINDRLGHDCGDQALRLI
;
A
#
# COMPACT_ATOMS: atom_id res chain seq x y z
N MET A 1 21.81 7.62 0.01
CA MET A 1 20.44 7.63 -0.53
C MET A 1 19.72 6.40 0.06
N ARG A 2 18.70 6.58 0.91
CA ARG A 2 17.93 5.46 1.50
C ARG A 2 16.93 4.95 0.45
N ILE A 3 16.89 3.64 0.21
CA ILE A 3 15.93 3.04 -0.72
C ILE A 3 14.56 3.03 -0.04
N ASP A 4 13.57 3.70 -0.63
CA ASP A 4 12.19 3.65 -0.15
C ASP A 4 11.57 2.29 -0.47
N LEU A 5 11.06 1.60 0.54
CA LEU A 5 10.41 0.29 0.44
C LEU A 5 8.90 0.36 0.72
N SER A 6 8.30 1.55 0.67
CA SER A 6 6.87 1.74 0.83
C SER A 6 6.07 0.96 -0.25
N PRO A 7 4.79 0.60 0.01
CA PRO A 7 3.96 -0.13 -0.95
C PRO A 7 3.79 0.56 -2.30
N THR A 8 3.92 1.90 -2.33
CA THR A 8 3.78 2.72 -3.53
C THR A 8 5.12 3.02 -4.23
N SER A 9 6.24 2.58 -3.65
CA SER A 9 7.58 2.90 -4.16
C SER A 9 8.02 1.99 -5.30
N TRP A 10 8.82 2.55 -6.21
CA TRP A 10 9.56 1.74 -7.20
C TRP A 10 10.72 0.98 -6.57
N GLY A 11 11.29 1.49 -5.47
CA GLY A 11 12.39 0.82 -4.76
C GLY A 11 12.00 -0.58 -4.30
N ARG A 12 10.78 -0.73 -3.75
CA ARG A 12 10.24 -2.04 -3.37
C ARG A 12 10.09 -2.98 -4.57
N VAL A 13 9.57 -2.49 -5.70
CA VAL A 13 9.39 -3.28 -6.93
C VAL A 13 10.72 -3.84 -7.41
N VAL A 14 11.73 -2.98 -7.54
CA VAL A 14 13.05 -3.37 -8.06
C VAL A 14 13.76 -4.31 -7.09
N VAL A 15 13.80 -3.97 -5.80
CA VAL A 15 14.51 -4.78 -4.79
C VAL A 15 13.90 -6.16 -4.66
N VAL A 16 12.57 -6.27 -4.55
CA VAL A 16 11.90 -7.57 -4.40
C VAL A 16 12.03 -8.41 -5.67
N THR A 17 11.91 -7.79 -6.85
CA THR A 17 12.10 -8.51 -8.12
C THR A 17 13.52 -9.06 -8.23
N ALA A 18 14.53 -8.23 -7.96
CA ALA A 18 15.93 -8.65 -8.06
C ALA A 18 16.28 -9.73 -7.02
N ALA A 19 15.92 -9.52 -5.75
CA ALA A 19 16.19 -10.47 -4.68
C ALA A 19 15.43 -11.79 -4.89
N GLY A 20 14.16 -11.73 -5.28
CA GLY A 20 13.35 -12.92 -5.55
C GLY A 20 13.87 -13.71 -6.76
N THR A 21 14.30 -13.02 -7.82
CA THR A 21 14.89 -13.68 -9.00
C THR A 21 16.22 -14.36 -8.64
N ALA A 22 17.10 -13.67 -7.90
CA ALA A 22 18.36 -14.24 -7.43
C ALA A 22 18.13 -15.46 -6.52
N PHE A 23 17.11 -15.40 -5.65
CA PHE A 23 16.71 -16.52 -4.80
C PHE A 23 16.24 -17.72 -5.64
N PHE A 24 15.38 -17.52 -6.63
CA PHE A 24 14.93 -18.63 -7.50
C PHE A 24 16.07 -19.25 -8.29
N ILE A 25 17.03 -18.45 -8.79
CA ILE A 25 18.23 -18.96 -9.43
C ILE A 25 19.03 -19.82 -8.44
N ALA A 26 19.31 -19.31 -7.23
CA ALA A 26 20.06 -20.06 -6.22
C ALA A 26 19.39 -21.38 -5.82
N VAL A 27 18.05 -21.38 -5.69
CA VAL A 27 17.27 -22.60 -5.43
C VAL A 27 17.37 -23.58 -6.59
N ALA A 28 17.27 -23.13 -7.84
CA ALA A 28 17.40 -23.98 -9.02
C ALA A 28 18.77 -24.70 -9.04
N PHE A 29 19.87 -23.95 -8.90
CA PHE A 29 21.21 -24.52 -8.80
C PHE A 29 21.37 -25.50 -7.64
N PHE A 30 20.80 -25.18 -6.47
CA PHE A 30 20.86 -26.07 -5.30
C PHE A 30 20.12 -27.39 -5.57
N VAL A 31 18.91 -27.32 -6.11
CA VAL A 31 18.07 -28.48 -6.45
C VAL A 31 18.74 -29.34 -7.53
N ASP A 32 19.32 -28.73 -8.57
CA ASP A 32 20.04 -29.45 -9.62
C ASP A 32 21.26 -30.18 -9.08
N SER A 33 22.06 -29.51 -8.21
CA SER A 33 23.24 -30.11 -7.58
C SER A 33 22.95 -31.36 -6.75
N PHE A 34 21.76 -31.43 -6.15
CA PHE A 34 21.32 -32.55 -5.34
C PHE A 34 20.73 -33.70 -6.17
N ASN A 35 19.94 -33.38 -7.19
CA ASN A 35 19.21 -34.38 -7.98
C ASN A 35 20.03 -34.98 -9.11
N PHE A 36 21.01 -34.25 -9.64
CA PHE A 36 21.75 -34.66 -10.84
C PHE A 36 23.28 -34.62 -10.68
N PRO A 37 23.84 -35.29 -9.65
CA PRO A 37 25.28 -35.19 -9.32
C PRO A 37 26.21 -35.83 -10.36
N SER A 38 25.70 -36.70 -11.22
CA SER A 38 26.50 -37.51 -12.16
C SER A 38 26.22 -37.23 -13.64
N LEU A 39 25.78 -36.00 -13.96
CA LEU A 39 25.59 -35.59 -15.36
C LEU A 39 26.90 -35.54 -16.14
N SER A 40 26.82 -35.80 -17.45
CA SER A 40 27.94 -35.56 -18.35
C SER A 40 28.28 -34.05 -18.40
N PRO A 41 29.53 -33.66 -18.70
CA PRO A 41 29.92 -32.25 -18.73
C PRO A 41 29.05 -31.39 -19.65
N GLN A 42 28.60 -31.95 -20.78
CA GLN A 42 27.72 -31.25 -21.73
C GLN A 42 26.30 -31.08 -21.16
N ALA A 43 25.74 -32.10 -20.51
CA ALA A 43 24.43 -32.00 -19.87
C ALA A 43 24.44 -31.01 -18.71
N LEU A 44 25.53 -30.98 -17.94
CA LEU A 44 25.72 -30.05 -16.83
C LEU A 44 25.82 -28.58 -17.30
N LEU A 45 26.40 -28.32 -18.47
CA LEU A 45 26.38 -26.97 -19.06
C LEU A 45 24.94 -26.53 -19.38
N TRP A 46 24.16 -27.40 -20.03
CA TRP A 46 22.78 -27.08 -20.39
C TRP A 46 21.90 -26.87 -19.15
N ALA A 47 22.05 -27.69 -18.11
CA ALA A 47 21.34 -27.54 -16.84
C ALA A 47 21.61 -26.18 -16.18
N LYS A 48 22.88 -25.79 -16.07
CA LYS A 48 23.26 -24.48 -15.52
C LYS A 48 22.73 -23.30 -16.34
N LEU A 49 22.71 -23.43 -17.66
CA LEU A 49 22.13 -22.42 -18.54
C LEU A 49 20.62 -22.29 -18.31
N THR A 50 19.90 -23.42 -18.15
CA THR A 50 18.47 -23.40 -17.84
C THR A 50 18.17 -22.81 -16.47
N ASP A 51 18.98 -23.15 -15.45
CA ASP A 51 18.83 -22.65 -14.07
C ASP A 51 19.04 -21.15 -13.95
N LEU A 52 19.86 -20.58 -14.85
CA LEU A 52 20.06 -19.14 -14.92
C LEU A 52 18.97 -18.46 -15.78
N PHE A 53 18.71 -19.00 -16.97
CA PHE A 53 17.89 -18.33 -17.98
C PHE A 53 16.40 -18.37 -17.64
N LEU A 54 15.89 -19.51 -17.18
CA LEU A 54 14.46 -19.68 -16.93
C LEU A 54 13.94 -18.76 -15.81
N PRO A 55 14.58 -18.68 -14.63
CA PRO A 55 14.12 -17.77 -13.59
C PRO A 55 14.37 -16.31 -13.96
N LEU A 56 15.42 -15.99 -14.71
CA LEU A 56 15.68 -14.62 -15.14
C LEU A 56 14.59 -14.09 -16.07
N VAL A 57 14.21 -14.88 -17.08
CA VAL A 57 13.24 -14.47 -18.10
C VAL A 57 11.81 -14.62 -17.60
N LEU A 58 11.44 -15.79 -17.07
CA LEU A 58 10.06 -16.04 -16.63
C LEU A 58 9.83 -15.57 -15.20
N GLY A 59 10.68 -16.00 -14.27
CA GLY A 59 10.54 -15.67 -12.85
C GLY A 59 10.65 -14.17 -12.58
N GLY A 60 11.69 -13.53 -13.14
CA GLY A 60 11.93 -12.11 -13.00
C GLY A 60 10.83 -11.26 -13.65
N SER A 61 10.41 -11.59 -14.87
CA SER A 61 9.29 -10.89 -15.52
C SER A 61 7.98 -11.06 -14.76
N PHE A 62 7.69 -12.25 -14.24
CA PHE A 62 6.50 -12.53 -13.46
C PHE A 62 6.52 -11.78 -12.11
N LEU A 63 7.63 -11.81 -11.37
CA LEU A 63 7.81 -11.07 -10.13
C LEU A 63 7.70 -9.56 -10.37
N PHE A 64 8.33 -9.04 -11.42
CA PHE A 64 8.23 -7.65 -11.79
C PHE A 64 6.78 -7.24 -12.07
N PHE A 65 6.08 -8.04 -12.88
CA PHE A 65 4.67 -7.83 -13.19
C PHE A 65 3.81 -7.83 -11.92
N LEU A 66 3.99 -8.82 -11.04
CA LEU A 66 3.25 -8.93 -9.79
C LEU A 66 3.51 -7.73 -8.87
N MET A 67 4.78 -7.35 -8.71
CA MET A 67 5.18 -6.21 -7.88
C MET A 67 4.67 -4.88 -8.45
N TRP A 68 4.70 -4.70 -9.77
CA TRP A 68 4.05 -3.57 -10.43
C TRP A 68 2.56 -3.56 -10.09
N LYS A 69 1.85 -4.68 -10.28
CA LYS A 69 0.40 -4.75 -10.02
C LYS A 69 0.07 -4.44 -8.57
N MET A 70 0.84 -4.95 -7.62
CA MET A 70 0.69 -4.60 -6.20
C MET A 70 0.89 -3.11 -5.93
N ARG A 71 1.89 -2.49 -6.56
CA ARG A 71 2.13 -1.06 -6.47
C ARG A 71 0.95 -0.25 -7.00
N GLN A 72 0.41 -0.61 -8.16
CA GLN A 72 -0.76 0.04 -8.75
C GLN A 72 -1.98 -0.08 -7.83
N LEU A 73 -2.23 -1.27 -7.31
CA LEU A 73 -3.32 -1.49 -6.36
C LEU A 73 -3.19 -0.60 -5.12
N ALA A 74 -1.99 -0.49 -4.56
CA ALA A 74 -1.74 0.37 -3.40
C ALA A 74 -1.98 1.86 -3.72
N ILE A 75 -1.60 2.31 -4.92
CA ILE A 75 -1.86 3.69 -5.37
C ILE A 75 -3.35 3.93 -5.53
N THR A 76 -4.06 3.06 -6.26
CA THR A 76 -5.51 3.19 -6.46
C THR A 76 -6.28 3.11 -5.14
N GLN A 77 -5.87 2.25 -4.21
CA GLN A 77 -6.48 2.19 -2.88
C GLN A 77 -6.32 3.52 -2.12
N LYS A 78 -5.14 4.15 -2.22
CA LYS A 78 -4.92 5.47 -1.64
C LYS A 78 -5.78 6.53 -2.32
N GLU A 79 -5.88 6.54 -3.64
CA GLU A 79 -6.75 7.47 -4.39
C GLU A 79 -8.22 7.28 -4.04
N LEU A 80 -8.71 6.04 -3.93
CA LEU A 80 -10.08 5.74 -3.51
C LEU A 80 -10.36 6.24 -2.10
N SER A 81 -9.41 6.09 -1.17
CA SER A 81 -9.56 6.65 0.18
C SER A 81 -9.64 8.18 0.20
N VAL A 82 -9.03 8.84 -0.79
CA VAL A 82 -9.09 10.30 -0.97
C VAL A 82 -10.38 10.73 -1.68
N ILE A 83 -10.89 9.97 -2.65
CA ILE A 83 -12.15 10.28 -3.33
C ILE A 83 -13.34 10.06 -2.40
N ALA A 84 -13.27 9.02 -1.56
CA ALA A 84 -14.18 8.83 -0.44
C ALA A 84 -13.79 9.73 0.75
N ALA A 85 -13.34 10.97 0.53
CA ALA A 85 -12.92 11.85 1.62
C ALA A 85 -14.09 12.45 2.40
N THR A 86 -15.28 12.51 1.82
CA THR A 86 -16.45 13.12 2.46
C THR A 86 -17.44 12.08 2.96
N ASP A 87 -18.12 12.43 4.05
CA ASP A 87 -19.29 11.71 4.53
C ASP A 87 -20.47 11.98 3.58
N SER A 88 -21.19 10.94 3.16
CA SER A 88 -22.25 11.07 2.17
C SER A 88 -23.50 11.76 2.70
N LEU A 89 -23.69 11.77 4.02
CA LEU A 89 -24.84 12.41 4.65
C LEU A 89 -24.64 13.92 4.78
N THR A 90 -23.45 14.35 5.23
CA THR A 90 -23.14 15.73 5.62
C THR A 90 -22.21 16.46 4.65
N ALA A 91 -21.58 15.76 3.71
CA ALA A 91 -20.56 16.26 2.77
C ALA A 91 -19.29 16.86 3.43
N VAL A 92 -19.15 16.77 4.75
CA VAL A 92 -17.92 17.13 5.47
C VAL A 92 -16.86 16.04 5.33
N PHE A 93 -15.60 16.35 5.64
CA PHE A 93 -14.56 15.32 5.66
C PHE A 93 -14.93 14.20 6.64
N ASN A 94 -14.90 12.97 6.16
CA ASN A 94 -15.03 11.84 7.04
C ASN A 94 -13.78 11.68 7.91
N ARG A 95 -13.88 10.79 8.89
CA ARG A 95 -12.82 10.54 9.86
C ARG A 95 -11.48 10.18 9.20
N GLY A 96 -11.51 9.43 8.09
CA GLY A 96 -10.30 9.02 7.36
C GLY A 96 -9.57 10.20 6.73
N ALA A 97 -10.29 11.02 5.96
CA ALA A 97 -9.73 12.22 5.35
C ALA A 97 -9.28 13.25 6.39
N PHE A 98 -10.08 13.49 7.42
CA PHE A 98 -9.71 14.37 8.53
C PHE A 98 -8.41 13.93 9.19
N SER A 99 -8.25 12.64 9.50
CA SER A 99 -7.03 12.12 10.15
C SER A 99 -5.80 12.32 9.28
N MET A 100 -5.89 12.05 7.97
CA MET A 100 -4.77 12.27 7.05
C MET A 100 -4.38 13.75 6.95
N LEU A 101 -5.36 14.67 6.92
CA LEU A 101 -5.10 16.11 6.87
C LEU A 101 -4.42 16.60 8.16
N VAL A 102 -4.87 16.11 9.32
CA VAL A 102 -4.24 16.43 10.60
C VAL A 102 -2.83 15.88 10.70
N GLU A 103 -2.58 14.63 10.28
CA GLU A 103 -1.23 14.06 10.25
C GLU A 103 -0.29 14.87 9.36
N ALA A 104 -0.73 15.23 8.15
CA ALA A 104 0.06 16.06 7.24
C ALA A 104 0.38 17.45 7.84
N TYR A 105 -0.60 18.07 8.51
CA TYR A 105 -0.40 19.34 9.20
C TYR A 105 0.61 19.21 10.36
N LEU A 106 0.49 18.16 11.17
CA LEU A 106 1.42 17.92 12.29
C LEU A 106 2.84 17.62 11.82
N ASP A 107 3.01 16.87 10.74
CA ASP A 107 4.33 16.60 10.17
C ASP A 107 4.98 17.90 9.65
N GLN A 108 4.22 18.75 8.96
CA GLN A 108 4.70 20.06 8.51
C GLN A 108 5.08 20.96 9.70
N ALA A 109 4.29 20.96 10.78
CA ALA A 109 4.56 21.76 11.97
C ALA A 109 5.82 21.28 12.72
N ARG A 110 6.15 19.99 12.68
CA ARG A 110 7.38 19.44 13.30
C ARG A 110 8.65 19.89 12.60
N ASP A 111 8.60 20.14 11.30
CA ASP A 111 9.76 20.58 10.50
C ASP A 111 10.00 22.10 10.56
N GLN A 112 9.09 22.87 11.19
CA GLN A 112 9.24 24.31 11.34
C GLN A 112 9.98 24.69 12.62
N THR A 113 10.91 25.64 12.52
CA THR A 113 11.72 26.15 13.65
C THR A 113 10.91 26.95 14.67
N VAL A 114 9.70 27.37 14.30
CA VAL A 114 8.73 28.06 15.15
C VAL A 114 7.47 27.19 15.17
N ALA A 115 7.04 26.77 16.36
CA ALA A 115 5.83 25.97 16.51
C ALA A 115 4.60 26.85 16.26
N ASP A 116 3.92 26.66 15.14
CA ASP A 116 2.57 27.19 14.94
C ASP A 116 1.61 26.46 15.89
N ALA A 117 0.92 27.24 16.73
CA ALA A 117 -0.09 26.70 17.65
C ALA A 117 -1.42 26.50 16.92
N GLY A 118 -1.88 25.24 16.83
CA GLY A 118 -3.21 24.89 16.36
C GLY A 118 -4.20 24.65 17.50
N ALA A 119 -5.50 24.74 17.20
CA ALA A 119 -6.57 24.32 18.10
C ALA A 119 -7.40 23.21 17.44
N LEU A 120 -7.81 22.22 18.23
CA LEU A 120 -8.73 21.16 17.81
C LEU A 120 -10.05 21.32 18.57
N LEU A 121 -11.14 21.51 17.82
CA LEU A 121 -12.49 21.52 18.38
C LEU A 121 -13.18 20.18 18.07
N ILE A 122 -13.77 19.58 19.09
CA ILE A 122 -14.63 18.40 18.96
C ILE A 122 -16.04 18.86 19.32
N VAL A 123 -16.97 18.67 18.39
CA VAL A 123 -18.39 19.04 18.53
C VAL A 123 -19.22 17.77 18.50
N ASP A 124 -20.17 17.67 19.43
CA ASP A 124 -21.15 16.58 19.48
C ASP A 124 -22.57 17.17 19.51
N ALA A 125 -23.53 16.46 18.91
CA ALA A 125 -24.92 16.90 18.88
C ALA A 125 -25.66 16.39 20.13
N ASP A 126 -25.89 17.30 21.08
CA ASP A 126 -26.58 16.97 22.33
C ASP A 126 -27.98 16.41 22.09
N HIS A 127 -28.34 15.37 22.85
CA HIS A 127 -29.66 14.73 22.81
C HIS A 127 -30.12 14.24 21.42
N PHE A 128 -29.21 14.04 20.45
CA PHE A 128 -29.55 13.65 19.08
C PHE A 128 -30.40 12.36 18.99
N LYS A 129 -30.17 11.40 19.91
CA LYS A 129 -31.01 10.19 20.02
C LYS A 129 -32.49 10.50 20.22
N SER A 130 -32.83 11.54 21.00
CA SER A 130 -34.23 11.93 21.21
C SER A 130 -34.88 12.46 19.94
N ILE A 131 -34.12 13.03 19.00
CA ILE A 131 -34.64 13.46 17.70
C ILE A 131 -34.98 12.21 16.88
N ASN A 132 -34.05 11.25 16.79
CA ASN A 132 -34.27 9.98 16.10
C ASN A 132 -35.47 9.21 16.66
N ASP A 133 -35.57 9.10 17.99
CA ASP A 133 -36.60 8.32 18.67
C ASP A 133 -38.01 8.94 18.50
N ARG A 134 -38.12 10.28 18.34
CA ARG A 134 -39.41 10.98 18.23
C ARG A 134 -39.84 11.28 16.80
N LEU A 135 -38.88 11.57 15.92
CA LEU A 135 -39.12 12.08 14.57
C LEU A 135 -38.64 11.13 13.47
N GLY A 136 -37.99 10.02 13.84
CA GLY A 136 -37.42 9.05 12.91
C GLY A 136 -36.03 9.45 12.40
N HIS A 137 -35.33 8.47 11.85
CA HIS A 137 -33.95 8.63 11.37
C HIS A 137 -33.82 9.64 10.22
N ASP A 138 -34.78 9.71 9.31
CA ASP A 138 -34.74 10.67 8.19
C ASP A 138 -34.72 12.14 8.66
N CYS A 139 -35.41 12.44 9.77
CA CYS A 139 -35.36 13.76 10.39
C CYS A 139 -34.04 14.00 11.13
N GLY A 140 -33.46 12.97 11.75
CA GLY A 140 -32.12 13.05 12.31
C GLY A 140 -31.06 13.34 11.26
N ASP A 141 -31.14 12.67 10.11
CA ASP A 141 -30.27 12.89 8.95
C ASP A 141 -30.38 14.33 8.42
N GLN A 142 -31.60 14.87 8.35
CA GLN A 142 -31.81 16.28 8.00
C GLN A 142 -31.22 17.23 9.04
N ALA A 143 -31.35 16.92 10.33
CA ALA A 143 -30.77 17.74 11.40
C ALA A 143 -29.23 17.75 11.32
N LEU A 144 -28.59 16.60 11.04
CA LEU A 144 -27.14 16.52 10.82
C LEU A 144 -26.68 17.31 9.59
N ARG A 145 -27.49 17.39 8.53
CA ARG A 145 -27.18 18.22 7.34
C ARG A 145 -27.26 19.73 7.60
N LEU A 146 -27.92 20.15 8.68
CA LEU A 146 -28.11 21.57 9.03
C LEU A 146 -27.04 22.10 9.98
N ILE A 147 -26.28 21.22 10.65
CA ILE A 147 -25.18 21.56 11.57
C ILE A 147 -23.88 21.63 10.77
#